data_AF-A0A953MPP2-F1
#
_entry.id   AF-A0A953MPP2-F1
#
_cell.length_a   1.000
_cell.length_b   1.000
_cell.length_c   1.000
_cell.angle_alpha   90.00
_cell.angle_beta   90.00
_cell.angle_gamma   90.00
#
_symmetry.space_group_name_H-M   'P 1'
#
loop_
_entity.id
_entity.type
_entity.pdbx_description
1 polymer ?
#
loop_
_entity_poly.entity_id
_entity_poly.type
_entity_poly.pdbx_seq_one_letter_code
_entity_poly.pdbx_strand_id
1 'polypeptide(L)'
;PTQSRVDLLAEKQFSLVGFGITIFLKIYNLFDVLNERLIFTDTGRASYTLVTGQGTAEETQKLSQTIPGIHSPQEYFTRPDYYLAPREVNIGMSLEF
;
A
#
# COMPACT_ATOMS: atom_id res chain seq x y z
N PRO A 1 10.84 -4.52 10.58
CA PRO A 1 11.16 -4.28 9.16
C PRO A 1 11.54 -2.82 8.98
N THR A 2 12.53 -2.53 8.14
CA THR A 2 12.88 -1.13 7.82
C THR A 2 11.81 -0.58 6.89
N GLN A 3 11.23 0.56 7.25
CA GLN A 3 10.25 1.27 6.42
C GLN A 3 10.87 2.58 5.95
N SER A 4 10.68 2.91 4.68
CA SER A 4 11.07 4.19 4.08
C SER A 4 9.89 4.75 3.32
N ARG A 5 9.35 5.87 3.82
CA ARG A 5 8.27 6.61 3.15
C ARG A 5 8.71 8.05 2.98
N VAL A 6 8.58 8.54 1.76
CA VAL A 6 8.85 9.95 1.43
C VAL A 6 7.54 10.56 0.96
N ASP A 7 7.17 11.66 1.62
CA ASP A 7 5.96 12.41 1.33
C ASP A 7 6.36 13.78 0.76
N LEU A 8 5.59 14.30 -0.19
CA LEU A 8 5.82 15.58 -0.84
C LEU A 8 4.64 16.52 -0.59
N LEU A 9 4.95 17.73 -0.13
CA LEU A 9 4.03 18.85 -0.07
C LEU A 9 4.60 19.95 -0.97
N ALA A 10 3.82 20.36 -1.97
CA ALA A 10 4.10 21.54 -2.78
C ALA A 10 2.91 22.49 -2.66
N GLU A 11 3.17 23.73 -2.26
CA GLU A 11 2.15 24.76 -2.15
C GLU A 11 2.60 26.03 -2.86
N LYS A 12 1.63 26.74 -3.45
CA LYS A 12 1.86 28.01 -4.11
C LYS A 12 0.74 28.97 -3.77
N GLN A 13 1.10 30.09 -3.17
CA GLN A 13 0.21 31.20 -2.90
C GLN A 13 0.32 32.26 -3.99
N PHE A 14 -0.83 32.77 -4.41
CA PHE A 14 -1.00 33.90 -5.32
C PHE A 14 -1.80 34.97 -4.58
N SER A 15 -1.20 36.13 -4.39
CA SER A 15 -1.89 37.32 -3.90
C SER A 15 -2.35 38.16 -5.09
N LEU A 16 -3.66 38.22 -5.33
CA LEU A 16 -4.26 39.23 -6.19
C LEU A 16 -4.86 40.33 -5.30
N VAL A 17 -5.01 41.54 -5.84
CA VAL A 17 -5.55 42.68 -5.08
C VAL A 17 -6.96 42.32 -4.57
N GLY A 18 -7.07 42.11 -3.25
CA GLY A 18 -8.32 41.77 -2.55
C GLY A 18 -8.62 40.27 -2.39
N PHE A 19 -7.78 39.35 -2.91
CA PHE A 19 -8.00 37.90 -2.78
C PHE A 19 -6.68 37.11 -2.69
N GLY A 20 -6.61 36.16 -1.78
CA GLY A 20 -5.55 35.15 -1.70
C GLY A 20 -6.00 33.83 -2.31
N ILE A 21 -5.22 33.27 -3.25
CA ILE A 21 -5.45 31.92 -3.79
C ILE A 21 -4.26 31.06 -3.41
N THR A 22 -4.49 29.93 -2.74
CA THR A 22 -3.46 28.95 -2.41
C THR A 22 -3.76 27.64 -3.09
N ILE A 23 -2.84 27.15 -3.93
CA ILE A 23 -2.93 25.83 -4.55
C ILE A 23 -1.96 24.91 -3.83
N PHE A 24 -2.41 23.70 -3.48
CA PHE A 24 -1.57 22.69 -2.84
C PHE A 24 -1.65 21.34 -3.53
N LEU A 25 -0.52 20.64 -3.51
CA LEU A 25 -0.32 19.26 -3.96
C LEU A 25 0.34 18.50 -2.80
N LYS A 26 -0.32 17.46 -2.32
CA LYS A 26 0.20 16.53 -1.31
C LYS A 26 0.28 15.14 -1.93
N ILE A 27 1.48 14.57 -1.96
CA ILE A 27 1.72 13.20 -2.43
C ILE A 27 2.25 12.40 -1.25
N TYR A 28 1.50 11.41 -0.80
CA TYR A 28 1.95 10.42 0.17
C TYR A 28 2.57 9.23 -0.55
N ASN A 29 3.66 8.70 0.00
CA ASN A 29 4.43 7.61 -0.61
C ASN A 29 4.86 7.92 -2.06
N LEU A 30 5.63 9.00 -2.24
CA LEU A 30 6.08 9.53 -3.53
C LEU A 30 6.72 8.46 -4.44
N PHE A 31 7.54 7.59 -3.85
CA PHE A 31 8.28 6.54 -4.54
C PHE A 31 7.53 5.21 -4.66
N ASP A 32 6.28 5.12 -4.17
CA ASP A 32 5.47 3.89 -4.15
C ASP A 32 6.19 2.69 -3.50
N VAL A 33 6.94 2.94 -2.43
CA VAL A 33 7.64 1.88 -1.74
C VAL A 33 6.61 1.03 -1.00
N LEU A 34 6.64 -0.28 -1.29
CA LEU A 34 5.80 -1.28 -0.66
C LEU A 34 6.32 -1.57 0.77
N ASN A 35 5.92 -0.70 1.70
CA ASN A 35 6.40 -0.76 3.08
C ASN A 35 5.64 -1.83 3.88
N GLU A 36 6.36 -2.80 4.43
CA GLU A 36 5.81 -3.85 5.29
C GLU A 36 5.46 -3.29 6.68
N ARG A 37 4.17 -3.23 7.00
CA ARG A 37 3.63 -2.82 8.32
C ARG A 37 3.53 -4.01 9.28
N LEU A 38 3.04 -5.14 8.78
CA LEU A 38 2.94 -6.40 9.50
C LEU A 38 3.79 -7.45 8.79
N ILE A 39 4.32 -8.41 9.54
CA ILE A 39 5.17 -9.47 9.01
C ILE A 39 4.72 -10.81 9.58
N PHE A 40 4.93 -11.88 8.82
CA PHE A 40 4.79 -13.21 9.38
C PHE A 40 5.97 -13.50 10.33
N THR A 41 5.68 -14.19 11.44
CA THR A 41 6.67 -14.47 12.50
C THR A 41 7.69 -15.52 12.11
N ASP A 42 7.41 -16.32 11.09
CA ASP A 42 8.26 -17.39 10.57
C ASP A 42 9.30 -16.91 9.56
N THR A 43 8.95 -15.97 8.68
CA THR A 43 9.84 -15.45 7.62
C THR A 43 10.37 -14.05 7.91
N GLY A 44 9.73 -13.30 8.82
CA GLY A 44 10.05 -11.90 9.06
C GLY A 44 9.80 -11.01 7.84
N ARG A 45 8.90 -11.43 6.94
CA ARG A 45 8.46 -10.70 5.74
C ARG A 45 6.94 -10.69 5.65
N ALA A 46 6.38 -9.73 4.92
CA ALA A 46 4.95 -9.68 4.61
C ALA A 46 4.59 -10.44 3.33
N SER A 47 5.59 -10.72 2.49
CA SER A 47 5.40 -11.27 1.15
C SER A 47 5.15 -12.77 1.12
N TYR A 48 5.64 -13.52 2.10
CA TYR A 48 5.47 -14.97 2.13
C TYR A 48 5.60 -15.54 3.55
N THR A 49 5.05 -16.75 3.74
CA THR A 49 5.14 -17.55 4.96
C THR A 49 5.57 -18.97 4.59
N LEU A 50 6.36 -19.62 5.45
CA LEU A 50 6.78 -21.01 5.32
C LEU A 50 5.60 -21.98 5.42
N VAL A 51 4.46 -21.55 5.97
CA VAL A 51 3.21 -22.33 6.01
C VAL A 51 2.74 -22.70 4.60
N THR A 52 3.04 -21.89 3.58
CA THR A 52 2.68 -22.21 2.18
C THR A 52 3.33 -23.47 1.63
N GLY A 53 4.49 -23.88 2.16
CA GLY A 53 5.20 -25.10 1.76
C GLY A 53 4.91 -26.31 2.66
N GLN A 54 3.91 -26.21 3.55
CA GLN A 54 3.47 -27.33 4.35
C GLN A 54 2.48 -28.19 3.55
N GLY A 55 2.46 -29.50 3.81
CA GLY A 55 1.66 -30.45 3.04
C GLY A 55 0.19 -30.07 2.93
N THR A 56 -0.41 -29.47 3.95
CA THR A 56 -1.81 -28.99 3.90
C THR A 56 -2.03 -27.86 2.90
N ALA A 57 -1.10 -26.91 2.80
CA ALA A 57 -1.15 -25.84 1.82
C ALA A 57 -0.88 -26.38 0.40
N GLU A 58 0.07 -27.31 0.25
CA GLU A 58 0.35 -27.94 -1.05
C GLU A 58 -0.84 -28.72 -1.60
N GLU A 59 -1.53 -29.48 -0.77
CA GLU A 59 -2.75 -30.19 -1.17
C GLU A 59 -3.87 -29.21 -1.55
N THR A 60 -4.03 -28.11 -0.79
CA THR A 60 -5.00 -27.05 -1.12
C THR A 60 -4.67 -26.37 -2.45
N GLN A 61 -3.39 -26.18 -2.76
CA GLN A 61 -2.94 -25.62 -4.04
C GLN A 61 -3.24 -26.55 -5.23
N LYS A 62 -3.11 -27.87 -5.05
CA LYS A 62 -3.50 -28.85 -6.08
C LYS A 62 -5.02 -28.83 -6.31
N LEU A 63 -5.79 -28.72 -5.23
CA LEU A 63 -7.25 -28.62 -5.29
C LEU A 63 -7.69 -27.32 -5.98
N SER A 64 -7.06 -26.18 -5.71
CA SER A 64 -7.39 -24.90 -6.36
C SER A 64 -7.13 -24.89 -7.86
N GLN A 65 -6.18 -25.69 -8.34
CA GLN A 65 -5.90 -25.84 -9.77
C GLN A 65 -6.91 -26.77 -10.48
N THR A 66 -7.51 -27.70 -9.73
CA THR A 66 -8.38 -28.74 -10.30
C THR A 66 -9.86 -28.37 -10.17
N ILE A 67 -10.23 -27.65 -9.11
CA ILE A 67 -11.62 -27.32 -8.78
C ILE A 67 -11.79 -25.78 -8.88
N PRO A 68 -12.65 -25.29 -9.79
CA PRO A 68 -12.90 -23.87 -9.91
C PRO A 68 -13.61 -23.33 -8.65
N GLY A 69 -13.20 -22.15 -8.18
CA GLY A 69 -13.79 -21.47 -7.02
C GLY A 69 -13.10 -21.75 -5.68
N ILE A 70 -12.08 -22.62 -5.64
CA ILE A 70 -11.22 -22.79 -4.46
C ILE A 70 -10.09 -21.77 -4.54
N HIS A 71 -9.93 -20.95 -3.49
CA HIS A 71 -8.82 -20.02 -3.37
C HIS A 71 -7.50 -20.75 -3.13
N SER A 72 -6.45 -20.30 -3.83
CA SER A 72 -5.11 -20.82 -3.60
C SER A 72 -4.57 -20.38 -2.23
N PRO A 73 -3.67 -21.16 -1.61
CA PRO A 73 -2.93 -20.70 -0.44
C PRO A 73 -2.20 -19.37 -0.72
N GLN A 74 -1.62 -19.20 -1.91
CA GLN A 74 -0.93 -17.97 -2.28
C GLN A 74 -1.86 -16.76 -2.21
N GLU A 75 -3.08 -16.88 -2.71
CA GLU A 75 -4.10 -15.83 -2.63
C GLU A 75 -4.51 -15.54 -1.18
N TYR A 76 -4.66 -16.58 -0.35
CA TYR A 76 -4.99 -16.43 1.07
C TYR A 76 -3.90 -15.72 1.89
N PHE A 77 -2.63 -16.01 1.59
CA PHE A 77 -1.48 -15.42 2.28
C PHE A 77 -1.03 -14.08 1.68
N THR A 78 -1.54 -13.70 0.51
CA THR A 78 -1.33 -12.37 -0.06
C THR A 78 -2.25 -11.39 0.65
N ARG A 79 -1.70 -10.62 1.60
CA ARG A 79 -2.45 -9.73 2.48
C ARG A 79 -2.10 -8.27 2.25
N PRO A 80 -2.92 -7.51 1.48
CA PRO A 80 -2.65 -6.09 1.22
C PRO A 80 -2.59 -5.24 2.49
N ASP A 81 -3.34 -5.62 3.52
CA ASP A 81 -3.36 -4.97 4.83
C ASP A 81 -2.04 -5.10 5.60
N TYR A 82 -1.15 -5.99 5.19
CA TYR A 82 0.19 -6.10 5.78
C TYR A 82 1.12 -4.99 5.31
N TYR A 83 0.73 -4.25 4.26
CA TYR A 83 1.49 -3.14 3.73
C TYR A 83 0.88 -1.80 4.16
N LEU A 84 1.68 -0.74 4.10
CA LEU A 84 1.17 0.63 4.18
C LEU A 84 0.34 0.95 2.93
N ALA A 85 -0.47 2.01 3.04
CA ALA A 85 -1.26 2.51 1.93
C ALA A 85 -0.39 2.79 0.69
N PRO A 86 -0.90 2.50 -0.51
CA PRO A 86 -0.21 2.81 -1.76
C PRO A 86 -0.10 4.33 -1.95
N ARG A 87 0.59 4.77 -3.01
CA ARG A 87 0.69 6.19 -3.37
C ARG A 87 -0.69 6.89 -3.36
N GLU A 88 -0.76 8.02 -2.67
CA GLU A 88 -1.97 8.85 -2.61
C GLU A 88 -1.62 10.28 -3.02
N VAL A 89 -2.40 10.84 -3.95
CA VAL A 89 -2.17 12.18 -4.51
C VAL A 89 -3.40 13.04 -4.23
N ASN A 90 -3.24 14.05 -3.39
CA ASN A 90 -4.25 15.04 -3.07
C ASN A 90 -3.90 16.39 -3.69
N ILE A 91 -4.81 16.94 -4.49
CA ILE A 91 -4.69 18.26 -5.10
C ILE A 91 -5.85 19.10 -4.58
N GLY A 92 -5.59 20.33 -4.18
CA GLY A 92 -6.64 21.23 -3.75
C GLY A 92 -6.27 22.69 -3.87
N MET A 93 -7.26 23.54 -3.62
CA MET A 93 -7.09 24.98 -3.58
C MET A 93 -7.87 25.58 -2.40
N SER A 94 -7.39 26.71 -1.90
CA SER A 94 -8.00 27.52 -0.86
C SER A 94 -8.12 28.96 -1.35
N LEU A 95 -9.24 29.60 -1.02
CA LEU A 95 -9.56 30.99 -1.36
C LEU A 95 -9.72 31.77 -0.05
N GLU A 96 -9.04 32.90 0.04
CA GLU A 96 -9.05 33.81 1.18
C GLU A 96 -9.49 35.20 0.68
N PHE A 97 -10.43 35.84 1.39
CA PHE A 97 -11.07 37.10 1.02
C PHE A 97 -11.13 38.06 2.21
#